data_AF-A0A7Z0SIN0-F1
#
_entry.id   AF-A0A7Z0SIN0-F1
#
_cell.length_a   1.000
_cell.length_b   1.000
_cell.length_c   1.000
_cell.angle_alpha   90.00
_cell.angle_beta   90.00
_cell.angle_gamma   90.00
#
_symmetry.space_group_name_H-M   'P 1'
#
loop_
_entity.id
_entity.type
_entity.pdbx_description
1 polymer ?
#
loop_
_entity_poly.entity_id
_entity_poly.type
_entity_poly.pdbx_seq_one_letter_code
_entity_poly.pdbx_strand_id
1 'polypeptide(L)'
;MSRNPSFAVVLEGGLVQATLVQDWPQHLPLPQFVIVDYDTEDVAADAVTHFALGSTVAEAICRGETPTVYESLPDALSPRVVLAALGESVRDHDTESPLAMAQSVRQSILDLDAQINANEQAPTGDDYNTLYVLANCGLIDVLKAMGDTTDFGD
;
A
#
# COMPACT_ATOMS: atom_id res chain seq x y z
N MET A 1 4.80 -14.18 -7.21
CA MET A 1 3.33 -14.27 -7.11
C MET A 1 2.98 -14.03 -5.65
N SER A 2 2.23 -12.97 -5.35
CA SER A 2 1.80 -12.69 -3.98
C SER A 2 0.58 -13.55 -3.70
N ARG A 3 0.73 -14.52 -2.80
CA ARG A 3 -0.38 -15.40 -2.40
C ARG A 3 -1.24 -14.65 -1.39
N ASN A 4 -2.54 -14.94 -1.37
CA ASN A 4 -3.42 -14.38 -0.35
C ASN A 4 -2.99 -14.92 1.02
N PRO A 5 -2.75 -14.05 2.01
CA PRO A 5 -2.47 -14.50 3.35
C PRO A 5 -3.64 -15.32 3.89
N SER A 6 -3.32 -16.40 4.59
CA SER A 6 -4.32 -17.26 5.23
C SER A 6 -3.94 -17.46 6.69
N PHE A 7 -4.94 -17.69 7.53
CA PHE A 7 -4.77 -17.86 8.95
C PHE A 7 -5.54 -19.10 9.42
N ALA A 8 -5.03 -19.73 10.48
CA ALA A 8 -5.72 -20.81 11.17
C ALA A 8 -5.64 -20.60 12.68
N VAL A 9 -6.74 -20.86 13.38
CA VAL A 9 -6.77 -20.94 14.84
C VAL A 9 -6.78 -22.42 15.19
N VAL A 10 -5.70 -22.89 15.82
CA VAL A 10 -5.53 -24.30 16.18
C VAL A 10 -6.12 -24.52 17.56
N LEU A 11 -7.07 -25.44 17.64
CA LEU A 11 -7.76 -25.82 18.87
C LEU A 11 -7.35 -27.23 19.30
N GLU A 12 -7.12 -27.41 20.59
CA GLU A 12 -7.00 -28.73 21.21
C GLU A 12 -7.81 -28.75 22.50
N GLY A 13 -8.72 -29.71 22.63
CA GLY A 13 -9.60 -29.81 23.80
C GLY A 13 -10.49 -28.58 24.03
N GLY A 14 -10.80 -27.81 22.98
CA GLY A 14 -11.57 -26.56 23.07
C GLY A 14 -10.74 -25.31 23.37
N LEU A 15 -9.43 -25.46 23.62
CA LEU A 15 -8.53 -24.34 23.92
C LEU A 15 -7.72 -23.94 22.68
N VAL A 16 -7.57 -22.63 22.47
CA VAL A 16 -6.67 -22.09 21.44
C VAL A 16 -5.23 -22.32 21.84
N GLN A 17 -4.56 -23.19 21.09
CA GLN A 17 -3.15 -23.56 21.27
C GLN A 17 -2.21 -22.62 20.51
N ALA A 18 -2.59 -22.26 19.28
CA ALA A 18 -1.81 -21.39 18.43
C ALA A 18 -2.69 -20.70 17.39
N THR A 19 -2.25 -19.52 16.98
CA THR A 19 -2.73 -18.90 15.74
C THR A 19 -1.62 -18.93 14.71
N LEU A 20 -1.91 -19.48 13.53
CA LEU A 20 -0.97 -19.61 12.44
C LEU A 20 -1.31 -18.61 11.35
N VAL A 21 -0.26 -18.06 10.73
CA VAL A 21 -0.36 -17.19 9.57
C VAL A 21 0.55 -17.73 8.48
N GLN A 22 0.03 -17.86 7.26
CA GLN A 22 0.75 -18.34 6.09
C GLN A 22 0.64 -17.34 4.95
N ASP A 23 1.70 -17.21 4.15
CA ASP A 23 1.80 -16.28 3.02
C ASP A 23 1.61 -14.78 3.40
N TRP A 24 1.90 -14.40 4.65
CA TRP A 24 1.86 -13.00 5.08
C TRP A 24 3.04 -12.19 4.51
N PRO A 25 2.83 -10.95 4.04
CA PRO A 25 3.91 -10.16 3.48
C PRO A 25 4.98 -9.85 4.53
N GLN A 26 6.23 -10.26 4.27
CA GLN A 26 7.36 -10.11 5.22
C GLN A 26 7.68 -8.67 5.60
N HIS A 27 7.23 -7.69 4.80
CA HIS A 27 7.46 -6.27 5.05
C HIS A 27 6.37 -5.61 5.90
N LEU A 28 5.30 -6.34 6.24
CA LEU A 28 4.21 -5.85 7.08
C LEU A 28 4.30 -6.45 8.49
N PRO A 29 3.93 -5.69 9.54
CA PRO A 29 3.80 -6.25 10.88
C PRO A 29 2.77 -7.39 10.87
N LEU A 30 2.98 -8.40 11.71
CA LEU A 30 2.01 -9.49 11.88
C LEU A 30 0.68 -8.93 12.41
N PRO A 31 -0.46 -9.48 11.98
CA PRO A 31 -1.76 -9.05 12.46
C PRO A 31 -1.92 -9.41 13.95
N GLN A 32 -2.63 -8.57 14.70
CA GLN A 32 -3.01 -8.89 16.07
C GLN A 32 -4.28 -9.73 16.07
N PHE A 33 -4.26 -10.83 16.81
CA PHE A 33 -5.45 -11.65 17.05
C PHE A 33 -5.95 -11.41 18.47
N VAL A 34 -7.26 -11.45 18.64
CA VAL A 34 -7.91 -11.44 19.95
C VAL A 34 -8.90 -12.59 19.97
N ILE A 35 -8.82 -13.40 21.02
CA ILE A 35 -9.77 -14.45 21.31
C ILE A 35 -10.75 -13.87 22.32
N VAL A 36 -12.04 -13.94 22.01
CA VAL A 36 -13.13 -13.46 22.86
C VAL A 36 -14.02 -14.66 23.15
N ASP A 37 -14.06 -15.04 24.42
CA ASP A 37 -14.97 -16.06 24.92
C ASP A 37 -16.10 -15.38 25.72
N TYR A 38 -17.33 -15.57 25.27
CA TYR A 38 -18.52 -15.03 25.93
C TYR A 38 -19.05 -15.95 27.02
N ASP A 39 -18.52 -17.18 27.14
CA ASP A 39 -18.82 -18.05 28.25
C ASP A 39 -18.00 -17.61 29.48
N THR A 40 -18.68 -16.96 30.42
CA THR A 40 -18.09 -16.48 31.68
C THR A 40 -18.52 -17.32 32.88
N GLU A 41 -19.23 -18.44 32.66
CA GLU A 41 -19.69 -19.30 33.74
C GLU A 41 -18.51 -19.88 34.53
N ASP A 42 -18.61 -19.86 35.86
CA ASP A 42 -17.59 -20.36 36.80
C ASP A 42 -16.19 -19.70 36.70
N VAL A 43 -16.07 -18.57 36.01
CA VAL A 43 -14.82 -17.83 35.87
C VAL A 43 -14.70 -16.71 36.92
N ALA A 44 -13.49 -16.52 37.43
CA ALA A 44 -13.21 -15.50 38.43
C ALA A 44 -13.47 -14.09 37.87
N ALA A 45 -14.08 -13.22 38.68
CA ALA A 45 -14.52 -11.90 38.24
C ALA A 45 -13.39 -10.99 37.74
N ASP A 46 -12.14 -11.24 38.16
CA ASP A 46 -10.94 -10.53 37.71
C ASP A 46 -10.44 -10.98 36.33
N ALA A 47 -10.86 -12.15 35.85
CA ALA A 47 -10.58 -12.65 34.52
C ALA A 47 -11.64 -12.20 33.48
N VAL A 48 -12.79 -11.69 33.93
CA VAL A 48 -13.88 -11.21 33.07
C VAL A 48 -13.68 -9.74 32.71
N THR A 49 -13.56 -9.47 31.41
CA THR A 49 -13.48 -8.11 30.88
C THR A 49 -14.86 -7.58 30.54
N HIS A 50 -15.15 -6.35 30.94
CA HIS A 50 -16.44 -5.69 30.71
C HIS A 50 -16.32 -4.64 29.61
N PHE A 51 -17.17 -4.73 28.60
CA PHE A 51 -17.20 -3.85 27.44
C PHE A 51 -18.50 -3.05 27.41
N ALA A 52 -18.39 -1.73 27.30
CA ALA A 52 -19.55 -0.88 27.02
C ALA A 52 -19.90 -0.96 25.53
N LEU A 53 -20.97 -1.70 25.20
CA LEU A 53 -21.51 -1.82 23.85
C LEU A 53 -22.82 -1.03 23.75
N GLY A 54 -22.71 0.25 23.40
CA GLY A 54 -23.84 1.17 23.34
C GLY A 54 -24.49 1.37 24.70
N SER A 55 -25.73 0.90 24.86
CA SER A 55 -26.47 0.95 26.14
C SER A 55 -26.35 -0.33 26.98
N THR A 56 -25.58 -1.32 26.52
CA THR A 56 -25.41 -2.61 27.19
C THR A 56 -23.97 -2.81 27.65
N VAL A 57 -23.80 -3.56 28.74
CA VAL A 57 -22.50 -4.06 29.17
C VAL A 57 -22.42 -5.52 28.73
N ALA A 58 -21.36 -5.86 27.99
CA ALA A 58 -21.04 -7.23 27.63
C ALA A 58 -19.85 -7.71 28.47
N GLU A 59 -19.94 -8.93 28.95
CA GLU A 59 -18.89 -9.62 29.69
C GLU A 59 -18.25 -10.67 28.79
N ALA A 60 -16.92 -10.71 28.77
CA ALA A 60 -16.18 -11.71 28.02
C ALA A 60 -14.78 -11.93 28.60
N ILE A 61 -14.24 -13.13 28.40
CA ILE A 61 -12.85 -13.46 28.67
C ILE A 61 -12.07 -13.18 27.39
N CYS A 62 -11.10 -12.27 27.48
CA CYS A 62 -10.36 -11.80 26.31
C CYS A 62 -8.87 -12.09 26.45
N ARG A 63 -8.27 -12.65 25.40
CA ARG A 63 -6.82 -12.85 25.30
C ARG A 63 -6.30 -12.32 23.98
N GLY A 64 -5.24 -11.51 24.04
CA GLY A 64 -4.47 -11.15 22.86
C GLY A 64 -3.54 -12.29 22.46
N GLU A 65 -3.54 -12.64 21.17
CA GLU A 65 -2.72 -13.71 20.62
C GLU A 65 -1.76 -13.15 19.57
N THR A 66 -0.47 -13.50 19.69
CA THR A 66 0.52 -13.21 18.66
C THR A 66 0.58 -14.40 17.70
N PRO A 67 0.28 -14.21 16.41
CA PRO A 67 0.30 -15.32 15.47
C PRO A 67 1.74 -15.77 15.19
N THR A 68 1.89 -17.05 14.86
CA THR A 68 3.14 -17.64 14.42
C THR A 68 3.11 -17.84 12.90
N VAL A 69 4.22 -17.51 12.24
CA VAL A 69 4.39 -17.73 10.80
C VAL A 69 4.52 -19.23 10.54
N TYR A 70 3.68 -19.79 9.68
CA TYR A 70 3.59 -21.22 9.41
C TYR A 70 4.94 -21.86 9.05
N GLU A 71 5.74 -21.17 8.24
CA GLU A 71 7.06 -21.62 7.79
C GLU A 71 8.06 -21.86 8.94
N SER A 72 7.77 -21.35 10.14
CA SER A 72 8.56 -21.58 11.35
C SER A 72 8.13 -22.82 12.17
N LEU A 73 7.06 -23.51 11.76
CA LEU A 73 6.47 -24.66 12.46
C LEU A 73 6.36 -25.87 11.52
N PRO A 74 7.35 -26.79 11.51
CA PRO A 74 7.40 -27.90 10.55
C PRO A 74 6.28 -28.94 10.74
N ASP A 75 5.77 -29.09 11.97
CA ASP A 75 4.77 -30.11 12.32
C ASP A 75 3.32 -29.59 12.29
N ALA A 76 3.12 -28.32 11.94
CA ALA A 76 1.79 -27.72 11.92
C ALA A 76 1.02 -28.05 10.63
N LEU A 77 -0.32 -28.11 10.71
CA LEU A 77 -1.17 -28.14 9.52
C LEU A 77 -1.17 -26.76 8.85
N SER A 78 -0.79 -26.73 7.57
CA SER A 78 -0.83 -25.51 6.76
C SER A 78 -2.27 -24.98 6.65
N PRO A 79 -2.52 -23.70 7.00
CA PRO A 79 -3.82 -23.06 6.78
C PRO A 79 -4.34 -23.24 5.35
N ARG A 80 -3.47 -23.17 4.34
CA ARG A 80 -3.83 -23.40 2.93
C ARG A 80 -4.23 -24.82 2.61
N VAL A 81 -3.50 -25.80 3.13
CA VAL A 81 -3.83 -27.21 2.90
C VAL A 81 -5.21 -27.52 3.49
N VAL A 82 -5.53 -26.94 4.66
CA VAL A 82 -6.85 -27.05 5.28
C VAL A 82 -7.92 -26.39 4.41
N LEU A 83 -7.72 -25.15 3.97
CA LEU A 83 -8.67 -24.47 3.07
C LEU A 83 -8.91 -25.26 1.78
N ALA A 84 -7.84 -25.77 1.16
CA ALA A 84 -7.95 -26.61 -0.04
C ALA A 84 -8.73 -27.90 0.22
N ALA A 85 -8.51 -28.56 1.37
CA ALA A 85 -9.26 -29.75 1.77
C ALA A 85 -10.74 -29.47 2.01
N LEU A 86 -11.09 -28.25 2.44
CA LEU A 86 -12.46 -27.77 2.59
C LEU A 86 -13.11 -27.33 1.26
N GLY A 87 -12.36 -27.37 0.15
CA GLY A 87 -12.85 -26.95 -1.17
C GLY A 87 -12.85 -25.44 -1.38
N GLU A 88 -12.22 -24.67 -0.48
CA GLU A 88 -12.08 -23.23 -0.62
C GLU A 88 -11.05 -22.93 -1.72
N SER A 89 -11.47 -22.16 -2.74
CA SER A 89 -10.55 -21.73 -3.78
C SER A 89 -9.60 -20.69 -3.20
N VAL A 90 -8.40 -21.11 -2.80
CA VAL A 90 -7.31 -20.19 -2.50
C VAL A 90 -6.92 -19.51 -3.82
N ARG A 91 -7.55 -18.38 -4.11
CA ARG A 91 -7.24 -17.57 -5.28
C ARG A 91 -5.83 -17.04 -5.10
N ASP A 92 -4.89 -17.55 -5.89
CA ASP A 92 -3.65 -16.85 -6.12
C ASP A 92 -4.05 -15.56 -6.85
N HIS A 93 -3.87 -14.41 -6.19
CA HIS A 93 -4.07 -13.15 -6.88
C HIS A 93 -2.93 -13.02 -7.90
N ASP A 94 -3.28 -13.01 -9.18
CA ASP A 94 -2.43 -12.50 -10.25
C ASP A 94 -2.31 -10.96 -10.13
N THR A 95 -2.01 -10.46 -8.93
CA THR A 95 -1.54 -9.09 -8.77
C THR A 95 -0.10 -9.07 -9.27
N GLU A 96 0.14 -8.23 -10.26
CA GLU A 96 1.47 -7.95 -10.80
C GLU A 96 2.43 -7.72 -9.62
N SER A 97 3.48 -8.54 -9.54
CA SER A 97 4.35 -8.50 -8.36
C SER A 97 4.90 -7.08 -8.16
N PRO A 98 5.11 -6.63 -6.91
CA PRO A 98 5.72 -5.31 -6.66
C PRO A 98 7.04 -5.11 -7.42
N LEU A 99 7.80 -6.18 -7.63
CA LEU A 99 8.99 -6.18 -8.45
C LEU A 99 8.70 -5.92 -9.94
N ALA A 100 7.65 -6.53 -10.50
CA ALA A 100 7.24 -6.32 -11.88
C ALA A 100 6.73 -4.88 -12.09
N MET A 101 5.96 -4.33 -11.14
CA MET A 101 5.58 -2.92 -11.15
C MET A 101 6.81 -2.00 -11.10
N ALA A 102 7.78 -2.28 -10.22
CA ALA A 102 9.01 -1.50 -10.14
C ALA A 102 9.88 -1.60 -11.41
N GLN A 103 9.93 -2.77 -12.04
CA GLN A 103 10.61 -2.98 -13.33
C GLN A 103 9.94 -2.21 -14.46
N SER A 104 8.60 -2.20 -14.49
CA SER A 104 7.79 -1.42 -15.45
C SER A 104 8.07 0.08 -15.30
N VAL A 105 8.01 0.61 -14.07
CA VAL A 105 8.33 2.02 -13.80
C VAL A 105 9.76 2.36 -14.22
N ARG A 106 10.73 1.49 -13.92
CA ARG A 106 12.12 1.69 -14.37
C ARG A 106 12.23 1.76 -15.89
N GLN A 107 11.51 0.90 -16.60
CA GLN A 107 11.50 0.92 -18.06
C GLN A 107 10.89 2.21 -18.61
N SER A 108 9.76 2.67 -18.05
CA SER A 108 9.15 3.94 -18.44
C SER A 108 10.09 5.14 -18.23
N ILE A 109 10.89 5.14 -17.17
CA ILE A 109 11.89 6.20 -16.92
C ILE A 109 12.97 6.18 -18.01
N LEU A 110 13.49 4.99 -18.37
CA LEU A 110 14.51 4.86 -19.42
C LEU A 110 13.97 5.28 -20.79
N ASP A 111 12.72 4.92 -21.10
CA ASP A 111 12.07 5.30 -22.35
C ASP A 111 11.86 6.82 -22.42
N LEU A 112 11.48 7.44 -21.30
CA LEU A 112 11.35 8.89 -21.21
C LEU A 112 12.70 9.60 -21.36
N ASP A 113 13.75 9.09 -20.73
CA ASP A 113 15.11 9.64 -20.86
C ASP A 113 15.62 9.55 -22.31
N ALA A 114 15.37 8.43 -22.98
CA ALA A 114 15.68 8.27 -24.40
C ALA A 114 14.89 9.26 -25.27
N GLN A 115 13.61 9.51 -24.96
CA GLN A 115 12.80 10.50 -25.65
C GLN A 115 13.28 11.94 -25.41
N ILE A 116 13.69 12.28 -24.19
CA ILE A 116 14.25 13.60 -23.88
C ILE A 116 15.54 13.79 -24.68
N ASN A 117 16.47 12.84 -24.63
CA ASN A 117 17.73 12.93 -25.37
C ASN A 117 17.53 13.00 -26.89
N ALA A 118 16.52 12.29 -27.43
CA ALA A 118 16.22 12.34 -28.87
C ALA A 118 15.59 13.67 -29.30
N ASN A 119 14.85 14.32 -28.40
CA ASN A 119 14.18 15.60 -28.67
C ASN A 119 15.00 16.81 -28.18
N GLU A 120 16.11 16.59 -27.48
CA GLU A 120 17.01 17.63 -27.05
C GLU A 120 17.68 18.25 -28.29
N GLN A 121 17.30 19.48 -28.61
CA GLN A 121 17.88 20.26 -29.69
C GLN A 121 18.53 21.51 -29.10
N ALA A 122 19.73 21.82 -29.58
CA ALA A 122 20.37 23.09 -29.26
C ALA A 122 19.46 24.23 -29.74
N PRO A 123 19.35 25.34 -28.98
CA PRO A 123 18.57 26.49 -29.41
C PRO A 123 19.01 26.94 -30.80
N THR A 124 18.05 27.14 -31.67
CA THR A 124 18.25 27.59 -33.04
C THR A 124 18.28 29.12 -33.10
N GLY A 125 18.74 29.67 -34.23
CA GLY A 125 18.66 31.11 -34.48
C GLY A 125 17.23 31.66 -34.35
N ASP A 126 16.22 30.86 -34.71
CA ASP A 126 14.81 31.22 -34.62
C ASP A 126 14.31 31.30 -33.17
N ASP A 127 14.83 30.43 -32.29
CA ASP A 127 14.53 30.48 -30.85
C ASP A 127 15.08 31.77 -30.23
N TYR A 128 16.29 32.16 -30.60
CA TYR A 128 16.88 33.44 -30.17
C TYR A 128 16.15 34.64 -30.76
N ASN A 129 15.73 34.57 -32.02
CA ASN A 129 14.97 35.64 -32.66
C ASN A 129 13.61 35.83 -31.97
N THR A 130 12.95 34.73 -31.58
CA THR A 130 11.68 34.78 -30.84
C THR A 130 11.85 35.47 -29.48
N LEU A 131 12.92 35.16 -28.75
CA LEU A 131 13.24 35.85 -27.49
C LEU A 131 13.59 37.32 -27.70
N TYR A 132 14.31 37.65 -28.77
CA TYR A 132 14.65 39.03 -29.12
C TYR A 132 13.40 39.84 -29.45
N VAL A 133 12.48 39.29 -30.24
CA VAL A 133 11.19 39.93 -30.55
C VAL A 133 10.37 40.11 -29.28
N LEU A 134 10.23 39.07 -28.45
CA LEU A 134 9.48 39.14 -27.20
C LEU A 134 10.03 40.24 -26.27
N ALA A 135 11.35 40.29 -26.09
CA ALA A 135 12.00 41.26 -25.22
C ALA A 135 11.87 42.69 -25.75
N ASN A 136 12.03 42.91 -27.06
CA ASN A 136 11.89 44.25 -27.64
C ASN A 136 10.43 44.70 -27.68
N CYS A 137 9.48 43.85 -28.06
CA CYS A 137 8.06 44.18 -28.01
C CYS A 137 7.61 44.48 -26.58
N GLY A 138 8.03 43.66 -25.60
CA GLY A 138 7.75 43.92 -24.20
C GLY A 138 8.35 45.24 -23.69
N LEU A 139 9.57 45.58 -24.12
CA LEU A 139 10.19 46.86 -23.78
C LEU A 139 9.45 48.05 -24.43
N ILE A 140 9.05 47.92 -25.70
CA ILE A 140 8.26 48.93 -26.42
C ILE A 140 6.93 49.15 -25.70
N ASP A 141 6.25 48.09 -25.27
CA ASP A 141 4.98 48.19 -24.53
C ASP A 141 5.16 48.92 -23.19
N VAL A 142 6.24 48.65 -22.46
CA VAL A 142 6.59 49.36 -21.22
C VAL A 142 6.88 50.84 -21.51
N LEU A 143 7.66 51.16 -22.53
CA LEU A 143 7.99 52.56 -22.89
C LEU A 143 6.75 53.35 -23.30
N LYS A 144 5.86 52.75 -24.11
CA LYS A 144 4.55 53.34 -24.46
C LYS A 144 3.70 53.58 -23.21
N ALA A 145 3.63 52.62 -22.28
CA ALA A 145 2.88 52.78 -21.03
C ALA A 145 3.47 53.88 -20.12
N MET A 146 4.78 54.13 -20.22
CA MET A 146 5.46 55.21 -19.50
C MET A 146 5.36 56.58 -20.19
N GLY A 147 4.71 56.67 -21.35
CA GLY A 147 4.45 57.92 -22.06
C GLY A 147 5.50 58.30 -23.11
N ASP A 148 6.34 57.37 -23.55
CA ASP A 148 7.22 57.58 -24.70
C ASP A 148 6.40 57.66 -26.00
N THR A 149 6.59 58.74 -26.76
CA THR A 149 5.87 59.03 -28.03
C THR A 149 6.68 58.68 -29.27
N THR A 150 7.82 58.02 -29.10
CA THR A 150 8.65 57.53 -30.21
C THR A 150 7.85 56.53 -31.07
N ASP A 151 7.92 56.70 -32.39
CA ASP A 151 7.35 55.74 -33.33
C ASP A 151 8.31 54.55 -33.49
N PHE A 152 7.88 53.39 -33.02
CA PHE A 152 8.67 52.16 -33.03
C PHE A 152 8.38 51.26 -34.25
N GLY A 153 7.54 51.73 -35.20
CA GLY A 153 7.08 50.93 -36.35
C GLY A 153 6.01 49.89 -35.99
N ASP A 154 5.23 49.48 -36.99
CA ASP A 154 4.29 48.34 -36.93
C ASP A 154 5.01 47.00 -37.12
#